data_AF-A0A383APA8-F1
#
_entry.id   AF-A0A383APA8-F1
#
_cell.length_a   1.000
_cell.length_b   1.000
_cell.length_c   1.000
_cell.angle_alpha   90.00
_cell.angle_beta   90.00
_cell.angle_gamma   90.00
#
_symmetry.space_group_name_H-M   'P 1'
#
loop_
_entity.id
_entity.type
_entity.pdbx_description
1 polymer ?
#
loop_
_entity_poly.entity_id
_entity_poly.type
_entity_poly.pdbx_seq_one_letter_code
_entity_poly.pdbx_strand_id
1 'polypeptide(L)'
;MQDYLELFFNLIKQPIIQAVLCVIGSILAAKIADWIIGRVLSNLANRTSSTIDDNIIQILHRPIYYSILFIGLGISVKAFSLPEVLSFVLLGLFKTIAVIIWSFALFQSFMHFITWYGRQGKKDNVF
;
A
#
# COMPACT_ATOMS: atom_id res chain seq x y z
N MET A 1 -37.38 -9.36 -16.91
CA MET A 1 -36.09 -8.62 -16.77
C MET A 1 -35.80 -8.30 -15.31
N GLN A 2 -36.82 -7.99 -14.48
CA GLN A 2 -36.68 -7.80 -13.03
C GLN A 2 -36.21 -9.06 -12.27
N ASP A 3 -36.67 -10.26 -12.64
CA ASP A 3 -36.28 -11.51 -11.94
C ASP A 3 -34.77 -11.79 -11.97
N TYR A 4 -34.09 -11.48 -13.07
CA TYR A 4 -32.64 -11.65 -13.18
C TYR A 4 -31.87 -10.68 -12.28
N LEU A 5 -32.40 -9.48 -12.08
CA LEU A 5 -31.81 -8.50 -11.16
C LEU A 5 -32.01 -8.92 -9.70
N GLU A 6 -33.19 -9.43 -9.35
CA GLU A 6 -33.45 -9.94 -8.00
C GLU A 6 -32.59 -11.16 -7.65
N LEU A 7 -32.41 -12.08 -8.61
CA LEU A 7 -31.55 -13.25 -8.44
C LEU A 7 -30.08 -12.83 -8.28
N PHE A 8 -29.63 -11.82 -9.02
CA PHE A 8 -28.32 -11.20 -8.87
C PHE A 8 -28.13 -10.50 -7.51
N PHE A 9 -29.11 -9.74 -7.04
CA PHE A 9 -29.05 -9.10 -5.72
C PHE A 9 -29.06 -10.11 -4.58
N ASN A 10 -29.80 -11.22 -4.71
CA ASN A 10 -29.80 -12.30 -3.73
C ASN A 10 -28.47 -13.07 -3.71
N LEU A 11 -27.81 -13.23 -4.87
CA LEU A 11 -26.46 -13.78 -4.94
C LEU A 11 -25.43 -12.85 -4.28
N ILE A 12 -25.47 -11.53 -4.55
CA ILE A 12 -24.54 -10.56 -3.94
C ILE A 12 -24.75 -10.40 -2.43
N LYS A 13 -25.95 -10.64 -1.91
CA LYS A 13 -26.21 -10.61 -0.46
C LYS A 13 -25.57 -11.78 0.30
N GLN A 14 -25.05 -12.80 -0.39
CA GLN A 14 -24.32 -13.88 0.26
C GLN A 14 -23.00 -13.34 0.82
N PRO A 15 -22.71 -13.52 2.13
CA PRO A 15 -21.49 -13.02 2.76
C PRO A 15 -20.22 -13.57 2.10
N ILE A 16 -20.31 -14.78 1.55
CA ILE A 16 -19.21 -15.41 0.79
C ILE A 16 -18.90 -14.64 -0.49
N ILE A 17 -19.95 -14.28 -1.25
CA ILE A 17 -19.80 -13.55 -2.52
C ILE A 17 -19.28 -12.14 -2.27
N GLN A 18 -19.75 -11.46 -1.22
CA GLN A 18 -19.23 -10.16 -0.82
C GLN A 18 -17.74 -10.19 -0.52
N ALA A 19 -17.24 -11.15 0.25
CA ALA A 19 -15.82 -11.22 0.57
C ALA A 19 -14.95 -11.56 -0.64
N VAL A 20 -15.40 -12.46 -1.53
CA VAL A 20 -14.70 -12.74 -2.79
C VAL A 20 -14.62 -11.47 -3.64
N LEU A 21 -15.72 -10.72 -3.77
CA LEU A 21 -15.75 -9.42 -4.44
C LEU A 21 -14.83 -8.40 -3.77
N CYS A 22 -14.75 -8.40 -2.44
CA CYS A 22 -13.91 -7.49 -1.69
C CYS A 22 -12.41 -7.85 -1.82
N VAL A 23 -12.05 -9.14 -1.88
CA VAL A 23 -10.68 -9.59 -2.16
C VAL A 23 -10.29 -9.28 -3.61
N ILE A 24 -11.17 -9.55 -4.58
CA ILE A 24 -10.91 -9.16 -5.98
C ILE A 24 -10.79 -7.63 -6.07
N GLY A 25 -11.67 -6.91 -5.40
CA GLY A 25 -11.66 -5.45 -5.30
C GLY A 25 -10.37 -4.93 -4.65
N SER A 26 -9.85 -5.58 -3.62
CA SER A 26 -8.59 -5.19 -2.98
C SER A 26 -7.38 -5.45 -3.86
N ILE A 27 -7.34 -6.56 -4.60
CA ILE A 27 -6.29 -6.86 -5.58
C ILE A 27 -6.34 -5.83 -6.72
N LEU A 28 -7.54 -5.51 -7.22
CA LEU A 28 -7.72 -4.48 -8.26
C LEU A 28 -7.31 -3.10 -7.75
N ALA A 29 -7.73 -2.71 -6.54
CA ALA A 29 -7.35 -1.45 -5.91
C ALA A 29 -5.83 -1.38 -5.67
N ALA A 30 -5.21 -2.46 -5.23
CA ALA A 30 -3.76 -2.54 -5.07
C ALA A 30 -3.04 -2.40 -6.42
N LYS A 31 -3.55 -3.04 -7.48
CA LYS A 31 -2.99 -2.92 -8.83
C LYS A 31 -3.18 -1.51 -9.43
N ILE A 32 -4.31 -0.87 -9.17
CA ILE A 32 -4.57 0.53 -9.55
C ILE A 32 -3.64 1.47 -8.76
N ALA A 33 -3.47 1.22 -7.46
CA ALA A 33 -2.55 1.98 -6.62
C ALA A 33 -1.11 1.84 -7.10
N ASP A 34 -0.66 0.63 -7.43
CA ASP A 34 0.67 0.38 -8.02
C ASP A 34 0.87 1.20 -9.29
N TRP A 35 -0.13 1.20 -10.17
CA TRP A 35 -0.11 1.98 -11.39
C TRP A 35 -0.15 3.50 -11.16
N ILE A 36 -0.96 3.97 -10.21
CA ILE A 36 -1.04 5.39 -9.83
C ILE A 36 0.26 5.85 -9.19
N ILE A 37 0.82 5.10 -8.24
CA ILE A 37 2.07 5.44 -7.55
C ILE A 37 3.20 5.47 -8.58
N GLY A 38 3.33 4.43 -9.41
CA GLY A 38 4.33 4.38 -10.48
C GLY A 38 4.22 5.54 -11.46
N ARG A 39 3.03 6.08 -11.71
CA ARG A 39 2.82 7.20 -12.66
C ARG A 39 2.88 8.58 -12.02
N VAL A 40 2.31 8.74 -10.83
CA VAL A 40 2.23 10.02 -10.09
C VAL A 40 3.55 10.32 -9.39
N LEU A 41 4.14 9.36 -8.67
CA LEU A 41 5.43 9.60 -8.02
C LEU A 41 6.55 9.74 -9.06
N SER A 42 6.56 8.94 -10.13
CA SER A 42 7.54 9.11 -11.22
C SER A 42 7.41 10.47 -11.91
N ASN A 43 6.19 10.94 -12.16
CA ASN A 43 5.99 12.28 -12.73
C ASN A 43 6.32 13.42 -11.75
N LEU A 44 6.16 13.22 -10.44
CA LEU A 44 6.61 14.20 -9.43
C LEU A 44 8.14 14.22 -9.31
N ALA A 45 8.80 13.06 -9.29
CA ALA A 45 10.25 12.91 -9.32
C ALA A 45 10.87 13.63 -10.52
N ASN A 46 10.32 13.40 -11.71
CA ASN A 46 10.79 14.03 -12.95
C ASN A 46 10.60 15.56 -12.96
N ARG A 47 9.82 16.14 -12.04
CA ARG A 47 9.69 17.60 -11.88
C ARG A 47 10.71 18.20 -10.93
N THR A 48 11.47 17.39 -10.19
CA THR A 48 12.49 17.88 -9.24
C THR A 48 13.88 17.45 -9.70
N SER A 49 14.83 18.38 -9.77
CA SER A 49 16.20 18.15 -10.28
C SER A 49 17.15 17.44 -9.30
N SER A 50 16.63 16.82 -8.23
CA SER A 50 17.41 16.27 -7.12
C SER A 50 17.40 14.74 -7.11
N THR A 51 18.58 14.13 -7.17
CA THR A 51 18.80 12.66 -7.09
C THR A 51 18.38 12.03 -5.75
N ILE A 52 18.12 12.83 -4.72
CA ILE A 52 17.64 12.35 -3.42
C ILE A 52 16.15 11.98 -3.52
N ASP A 53 15.39 12.76 -4.28
CA ASP A 53 13.93 12.63 -4.35
C ASP A 53 13.53 11.31 -5.04
N ASP A 54 14.30 10.89 -6.05
CA ASP A 54 14.13 9.62 -6.75
C ASP A 54 14.30 8.41 -5.81
N ASN A 55 15.30 8.46 -4.92
CA ASN A 55 15.57 7.36 -3.99
C ASN A 55 14.48 7.27 -2.91
N ILE A 56 14.03 8.41 -2.38
CA ILE A 56 12.95 8.45 -1.39
C ILE A 56 11.65 7.90 -1.98
N ILE A 57 11.36 8.25 -3.24
CA ILE A 57 10.19 7.73 -3.97
C ILE A 57 10.25 6.20 -4.12
N GLN A 58 11.42 5.64 -4.47
CA GLN A 58 11.57 4.18 -4.56
C GLN A 58 11.37 3.49 -3.21
N ILE A 59 11.86 4.10 -2.12
CA ILE A 59 11.71 3.58 -0.77
C ILE A 59 10.23 3.60 -0.32
N LEU A 60 9.51 4.69 -0.63
CA LEU A 60 8.10 4.88 -0.26
C LEU A 60 7.12 4.08 -1.13
N HIS A 61 7.50 3.71 -2.35
CA HIS A 61 6.65 2.94 -3.26
C HIS A 61 6.08 1.66 -2.61
N ARG A 62 6.96 0.85 -1.99
CA ARG A 62 6.57 -0.44 -1.40
C ARG A 62 5.64 -0.27 -0.18
N PRO A 63 5.94 0.55 0.84
CA PRO A 63 5.04 0.78 1.98
C PRO A 63 3.65 1.27 1.59
N ILE A 64 3.56 2.19 0.63
CA ILE A 64 2.28 2.75 0.21
C ILE A 64 1.44 1.67 -0.49
N TYR A 65 2.05 0.88 -1.39
CA TYR A 65 1.38 -0.26 -2.03
C TYR A 65 0.78 -1.23 -1.00
N TYR A 66 1.60 -1.69 -0.04
CA TYR A 66 1.14 -2.63 0.99
C TYR A 66 0.08 -2.04 1.92
N SER A 67 0.15 -0.73 2.20
CA SER A 67 -0.87 -0.06 3.02
C SER A 67 -2.26 -0.12 2.36
N ILE A 68 -2.33 0.13 1.05
CA ILE A 68 -3.58 0.08 0.29
C ILE A 68 -4.10 -1.36 0.20
N LEU A 69 -3.21 -2.33 -0.04
CA LEU A 69 -3.56 -3.75 -0.02
C LEU A 69 -4.14 -4.18 1.34
N PHE A 70 -3.50 -3.82 2.46
CA PHE A 70 -3.96 -4.18 3.80
C PHE A 70 -5.27 -3.51 4.19
N ILE A 71 -5.52 -2.27 3.75
CA ILE A 71 -6.82 -1.61 3.93
C ILE A 71 -7.90 -2.41 3.21
N GLY A 72 -7.67 -2.76 1.94
CA GLY A 72 -8.62 -3.57 1.17
C GLY A 72 -8.89 -4.93 1.79
N LEU A 73 -7.84 -5.66 2.18
CA LEU A 73 -7.97 -6.94 2.89
C LEU A 73 -8.70 -6.78 4.24
N GLY A 74 -8.45 -5.70 4.98
CA GLY A 74 -9.12 -5.42 6.24
C GLY A 74 -10.62 -5.17 6.08
N ILE A 75 -11.03 -4.51 4.99
CA ILE A 75 -12.45 -4.35 4.64
C ILE A 75 -13.06 -5.71 4.31
N SER A 76 -12.37 -6.56 3.54
CA SER A 76 -12.84 -7.93 3.22
C SER A 76 -13.03 -8.80 4.46
N VAL A 77 -12.10 -8.72 5.42
CA VAL A 77 -12.16 -9.46 6.69
C VAL A 77 -13.39 -9.05 7.50
N LYS A 78 -13.70 -7.75 7.55
CA LYS A 78 -14.91 -7.25 8.22
C LYS A 78 -16.19 -7.62 7.47
N ALA A 79 -16.15 -7.67 6.14
CA ALA A 79 -17.29 -8.05 5.32
C ALA A 79 -17.67 -9.53 5.44
N PHE A 80 -16.71 -10.42 5.75
CA PHE A 80 -16.96 -11.86 5.88
C PHE A 80 -17.62 -12.27 7.21
N SER A 81 -18.00 -11.32 8.07
CA SER A 81 -18.63 -11.57 9.38
C SER A 81 -17.90 -12.65 10.19
N LEU A 82 -16.57 -12.66 10.13
CA LEU A 82 -15.73 -13.62 10.84
C LEU A 82 -15.95 -13.51 12.35
N PRO A 83 -15.75 -14.60 13.12
CA PRO A 83 -15.71 -14.53 14.56
C PRO A 83 -14.78 -13.40 15.02
N GLU A 84 -15.20 -12.64 16.02
CA GLU A 84 -14.52 -11.41 16.46
C GLU A 84 -13.03 -11.64 16.78
N VAL A 85 -12.69 -12.81 17.33
CA VAL A 85 -11.31 -13.23 17.60
C VAL A 85 -10.49 -13.32 16.30
N LEU A 86 -11.04 -13.93 15.25
CA LEU A 86 -10.35 -14.09 13.97
C LEU A 86 -10.18 -12.74 13.25
N SER A 87 -11.20 -11.90 13.24
CA SER A 87 -11.11 -10.57 12.63
C SER A 87 -10.12 -9.67 13.38
N PHE A 88 -10.10 -9.72 14.71
CA PHE A 88 -9.12 -9.01 15.53
C PHE A 88 -7.68 -9.47 15.23
N VAL A 89 -7.42 -10.79 15.20
CA VAL A 89 -6.09 -11.34 14.91
C VAL A 89 -5.63 -10.96 13.50
N LEU A 90 -6.48 -11.09 12.48
CA LEU A 90 -6.13 -10.76 11.10
C LEU A 90 -5.85 -9.26 10.92
N LEU A 91 -6.72 -8.39 11.44
CA LEU A 91 -6.52 -6.95 11.37
C LEU A 91 -5.28 -6.51 12.16
N GLY A 92 -5.02 -7.15 13.30
CA GLY A 92 -3.80 -6.96 14.08
C GLY A 92 -2.56 -7.32 13.28
N LEU A 93 -2.53 -8.51 12.66
CA LEU A 93 -1.42 -8.96 11.82
C LEU A 93 -1.16 -8.01 10.65
N PHE A 94 -2.21 -7.58 9.94
CA PHE A 94 -2.07 -6.62 8.83
C PHE A 94 -1.44 -5.31 9.30
N LYS A 95 -1.89 -4.78 10.44
CA LYS A 95 -1.31 -3.57 11.05
C LYS A 95 0.14 -3.78 11.46
N THR A 96 0.49 -4.89 12.11
CA THR A 96 1.85 -5.18 12.53
C THR A 96 2.80 -5.28 11.33
N ILE A 97 2.41 -5.99 10.28
CA ILE A 97 3.21 -6.10 9.05
C ILE A 97 3.36 -4.72 8.40
N ALA A 98 2.29 -3.92 8.34
CA ALA A 98 2.36 -2.55 7.83
C ALA A 98 3.36 -1.70 8.61
N VAL A 99 3.33 -1.73 9.95
CA VAL A 99 4.27 -1.00 10.80
C VAL A 99 5.71 -1.43 10.54
N ILE A 100 5.97 -2.74 10.40
CA ILE A 100 7.31 -3.26 10.09
C ILE A 100 7.80 -2.71 8.75
N ILE A 101 6.98 -2.77 7.71
CA ILE A 101 7.32 -2.25 6.37
C ILE A 101 7.64 -0.75 6.43
N TRP A 102 6.81 0.02 7.12
CA TRP A 102 7.04 1.47 7.32
C TRP A 102 8.32 1.75 8.13
N SER A 103 8.61 0.92 9.13
CA SER A 103 9.84 1.04 9.93
C SER A 103 11.09 0.83 9.05
N PHE A 104 11.07 -0.20 8.18
CA PHE A 104 12.14 -0.43 7.22
C PHE A 104 12.30 0.73 6.22
N ALA A 105 11.19 1.30 5.74
CA ALA A 105 11.24 2.44 4.83
C ALA A 105 11.83 3.69 5.49
N LEU A 106 11.43 3.99 6.73
CA LEU A 106 12.01 5.09 7.49
C LEU A 106 13.51 4.89 7.71
N PHE A 107 13.93 3.69 8.08
CA PHE A 107 15.35 3.37 8.27
C PHE A 107 16.16 3.54 6.98
N GLN A 108 15.64 3.07 5.85
CA GLN A 108 16.30 3.24 4.55
C GLN A 108 16.39 4.71 4.14
N SER A 109 15.31 5.48 4.31
CA SER A 109 15.30 6.91 4.02
C SER A 109 16.37 7.65 4.85
N PHE A 110 16.47 7.33 6.14
CA PHE A 110 17.48 7.90 7.04
C PHE A 110 18.91 7.55 6.61
N MET A 111 19.18 6.30 6.24
CA MET A 111 20.50 5.86 5.77
C MET A 111 20.92 6.57 4.48
N HIS A 112 19.99 6.74 3.54
CA HIS A 112 20.23 7.50 2.30
C HIS A 112 20.55 8.97 2.59
N PHE A 113 19.88 9.59 3.58
CA PHE A 113 20.17 10.96 3.99
C PHE A 113 21.58 11.12 4.56
N ILE A 114 22.01 10.20 5.45
CA ILE A 114 23.36 10.22 6.04
C ILE A 114 24.44 10.04 4.97
N THR A 115 24.26 9.07 4.07
CA THR A 115 25.26 8.78 3.01
C THR A 115 25.37 9.93 2.02
N TRP A 116 24.28 10.64 1.75
CA TRP A 116 24.31 11.87 0.96
C TRP A 116 25.04 13.01 1.68
N TYR A 117 24.74 13.25 2.95
CA TYR A 117 25.38 14.30 3.75
C TYR A 117 26.90 14.07 3.86
N GLY A 118 27.32 12.81 4.11
CA GLY A 118 28.73 12.44 4.18
C GLY A 118 29.48 12.58 2.83
N ARG A 119 28.77 12.55 1.69
CA ARG A 119 29.36 12.77 0.37
C ARG A 119 29.54 14.26 0.04
N GLN A 120 28.66 15.15 0.52
CA GLN A 120 28.84 16.60 0.35
C GLN A 120 30.05 17.11 1.12
N GLY A 121 30.18 16.74 2.40
CA GLY A 121 31.31 17.19 3.23
C GLY A 121 32.69 16.74 2.72
N LYS A 122 32.76 15.76 1.80
CA LYS A 122 34.02 15.33 1.17
C LYS A 122 34.34 16.09 -0.13
N LYS A 123 33.35 16.69 -0.79
CA LYS A 123 33.55 17.56 -1.97
C LYS A 123 34.04 18.95 -1.58
N ASP A 124 33.66 19.42 -0.40
CA ASP A 124 34.02 20.76 0.09
C ASP A 124 35.47 20.85 0.60
N ASN A 125 36.10 19.72 0.91
CA ASN A 125 37.49 19.63 1.40
C ASN A 125 38.55 19.44 0.29
N VAL A 126 38.16 19.56 -0.99
CA VAL A 126 39.05 19.36 -2.16
C VAL A 126 39.39 20.69 -2.86
N PHE A 127 39.09 21.83 -2.24
CA PHE A 127 39.54 23.15 -2.67
C PHE A 127 40.42 23.81 -1.62
#